data_AF-A0A7K8CIR3-F1
#
_entry.id   AF-A0A7K8CIR3-F1
#
_cell.length_a   1.000
_cell.length_b   1.000
_cell.length_c   1.000
_cell.angle_alpha   90.00
_cell.angle_beta   90.00
_cell.angle_gamma   90.00
#
_symmetry.space_group_name_H-M   'P 1'
#
loop_
_entity.id
_entity.type
_entity.pdbx_description
1 polymer ?
#
loop_
_entity_poly.entity_id
_entity_poly.type
_entity_poly.pdbx_seq_one_letter_code
_entity_poly.pdbx_strand_id
1 'polypeptide(L)'
;MAEAVFHPPRRKRRVFESYEAPFPVDIGGKDFRVCQAEIINNNVIVRNPEDIEQLYNKGYFGKGILSRSRPVFSISDPLLVAKWRGVNTNMPIITSQKYRRRVQWAKSVLQEQGLDDCSVTKILDNYTKPLGLPFSRGDGAEQTGDSCTRGGPNPENTELCRQRGNEGAQSPSEDQNGGSEEGGDAAEDPGSGSGDQEQGDSREMAEGSCQRDSPVLCGCEGKQSPEQRAWEGMDSRECAPEYVLVEEEEEGSSCPEDDSTRAQGNLVKKEVLVCRKNPFRIFEYLQLSLEEAFFLVYALGCLSIYYGEEPLSIVKLWEVFSEVKPDFKTTYMAYHYFRGKGWVPKVGLKYGTDLLLYRKGPPFYHASYSVIAELVDDTFEGSLRRPLSWMSLSGLNRTTANASKELMLCYLIRPSDMTAEEMSTPECMKRIKVQELIVTRWVSSRERSEQDEF
;
A
#
# COMPACT_ATOMS: atom_id res chain seq x y z
N MET A 1 1.94 39.97 9.48
CA MET A 1 2.01 38.54 9.13
C MET A 1 2.94 37.91 10.15
N ALA A 2 2.45 36.98 10.97
CA ALA A 2 3.27 36.33 11.98
C ALA A 2 4.03 35.15 11.35
N GLU A 3 5.26 34.94 11.81
CA GLU A 3 6.03 33.73 11.52
C GLU A 3 5.23 32.48 11.93
N ALA A 4 5.42 31.35 11.22
CA ALA A 4 4.67 30.12 11.46
C ALA A 4 4.86 29.61 12.90
N VAL A 5 3.88 29.84 13.78
CA VAL A 5 3.86 29.28 15.14
C VAL A 5 3.34 27.85 15.09
N PHE A 6 4.21 26.88 15.42
CA PHE A 6 3.88 25.46 15.34
C PHE A 6 3.09 24.97 16.56
N HIS A 7 1.91 24.38 16.32
CA HIS A 7 1.10 23.75 17.36
C HIS A 7 1.52 22.30 17.63
N PRO A 8 1.37 21.80 18.88
CA PRO A 8 1.71 20.43 19.22
C PRO A 8 0.85 19.41 18.43
N PRO A 9 1.48 18.44 17.73
CA PRO A 9 0.76 17.46 16.92
C PRO A 9 -0.21 16.58 17.72
N ARG A 10 -1.41 16.35 17.17
CA ARG A 10 -2.45 15.55 17.83
C ARG A 10 -2.19 14.05 17.70
N ARG A 11 -1.83 13.40 18.81
CA ARG A 11 -1.61 11.94 18.88
C ARG A 11 -2.92 11.18 18.75
N LYS A 12 -2.91 10.05 18.02
CA LYS A 12 -4.05 9.13 17.93
C LYS A 12 -4.26 8.41 19.26
N ARG A 13 -5.53 8.20 19.64
CA ARG A 13 -5.90 7.51 20.89
C ARG A 13 -5.47 6.04 20.92
N ARG A 14 -5.53 5.37 19.77
CA ARG A 14 -5.13 3.97 19.60
C ARG A 14 -4.00 3.91 18.60
N VAL A 15 -2.84 3.44 19.04
CA VAL A 15 -1.64 3.23 18.23
C VAL A 15 -1.27 1.76 18.41
N PHE A 16 -1.22 1.02 17.30
CA PHE A 16 -0.93 -0.42 17.30
C PHE A 16 0.44 -0.74 16.72
N GLU A 17 1.17 0.28 16.28
CA GLU A 17 2.49 0.14 15.67
C GLU A 17 3.56 0.72 16.59
N SER A 18 4.74 0.10 16.61
CA SER A 18 5.94 0.63 17.25
C SER A 18 6.68 1.55 16.29
N TYR A 19 7.15 2.70 16.79
CA TYR A 19 8.01 3.57 15.99
C TYR A 19 9.43 3.00 15.95
N GLU A 20 9.94 2.73 14.75
CA GLU A 20 11.30 2.21 14.56
C GLU A 20 12.29 3.35 14.32
N ALA A 21 12.25 3.97 13.13
CA ALA A 21 13.20 4.99 12.72
C ALA A 21 12.58 6.03 11.77
N PRO A 22 13.16 7.23 11.65
CA PRO A 22 12.70 8.26 10.72
C PRO A 22 13.10 7.98 9.26
N PHE A 23 14.16 7.21 9.04
CA PHE A 23 14.74 6.91 7.72
C PHE A 23 15.26 5.47 7.65
N PRO A 24 15.25 4.83 6.47
CA PRO A 24 15.68 3.45 6.23
C PRO A 24 17.22 3.30 6.16
N VAL A 25 17.95 4.07 6.96
CA VAL A 25 19.42 4.09 6.97
C VAL A 25 19.91 3.88 8.40
N ASP A 26 20.77 2.87 8.60
CA ASP A 26 21.30 2.54 9.92
C ASP A 26 22.54 3.39 10.23
N ILE A 27 22.39 4.32 11.18
CA ILE A 27 23.46 5.19 11.68
C ILE A 27 24.34 4.36 12.62
N GLY A 28 25.24 3.54 12.06
CA GLY A 28 26.09 2.67 12.87
C GLY A 28 26.87 1.57 12.14
N GLY A 29 26.56 1.32 10.86
CA GLY A 29 27.38 0.51 9.96
C GLY A 29 27.44 -0.98 10.29
N LYS A 30 26.75 -1.79 9.47
CA LYS A 30 27.18 -3.12 9.06
C LYS A 30 26.48 -3.58 7.77
N ASP A 31 25.22 -3.20 7.56
CA ASP A 31 24.45 -3.56 6.36
C ASP A 31 23.75 -2.35 5.74
N PHE A 32 24.47 -1.56 4.92
CA PHE A 32 23.82 -0.56 4.07
C PHE A 32 23.17 -1.29 2.88
N ARG A 33 21.91 -1.69 3.07
CA ARG A 33 21.13 -2.34 2.02
C ARG A 33 20.47 -1.29 1.14
N VAL A 34 20.75 -1.36 -0.16
CA VAL A 34 20.06 -0.56 -1.19
C VAL A 34 18.80 -1.31 -1.60
N CYS A 35 17.64 -0.68 -1.40
CA CYS A 35 16.36 -1.20 -1.86
C CYS A 35 16.24 -1.10 -3.38
N GLN A 36 15.47 -1.98 -4.00
CA GLN A 36 15.22 -1.95 -5.45
C GLN A 36 13.78 -1.54 -5.77
N ALA A 37 13.62 -0.65 -6.73
CA ALA A 37 12.34 -0.29 -7.31
C ALA A 37 12.40 -0.32 -8.84
N GLU A 38 11.23 -0.49 -9.46
CA GLU A 38 11.05 -0.47 -10.91
C GLU A 38 10.09 0.66 -11.28
N ILE A 39 10.32 1.32 -12.42
CA ILE A 39 9.35 2.23 -13.02
C ILE A 39 8.47 1.45 -13.99
N ILE A 40 7.16 1.44 -13.72
CA ILE A 40 6.15 0.82 -14.57
C ILE A 40 5.01 1.82 -14.77
N ASN A 41 4.71 2.18 -16.02
CA ASN A 41 3.65 3.13 -16.37
C ASN A 41 3.74 4.43 -15.54
N ASN A 42 4.93 5.03 -15.47
CA ASN A 42 5.22 6.25 -14.70
C ASN A 42 5.04 6.12 -13.17
N ASN A 43 4.87 4.90 -12.64
CA ASN A 43 4.81 4.64 -11.20
C ASN A 43 6.08 3.96 -10.72
N VAL A 44 6.58 4.37 -9.57
CA VAL A 44 7.72 3.72 -8.91
C VAL A 44 7.19 2.65 -7.95
N ILE A 45 7.56 1.39 -8.21
CA ILE A 45 7.02 0.21 -7.52
C ILE A 45 8.16 -0.57 -6.88
N VAL A 46 8.00 -0.91 -5.61
CA VAL A 46 8.86 -1.86 -4.88
C VAL A 46 8.07 -3.15 -4.71
N ARG A 47 8.64 -4.27 -5.20
CA ARG A 47 8.00 -5.60 -5.14
C ARG A 47 8.60 -6.51 -4.06
N ASN A 48 9.88 -6.32 -3.75
CA ASN A 48 10.58 -7.14 -2.77
C ASN A 48 10.02 -6.89 -1.34
N PRO A 49 9.46 -7.89 -0.65
CA PRO A 49 8.85 -7.70 0.68
C PRO A 49 9.80 -7.12 1.72
N GLU A 50 11.07 -7.52 1.68
CA GLU A 50 12.09 -7.05 2.64
C GLU A 50 12.38 -5.56 2.44
N ASP A 51 12.47 -5.11 1.18
CA ASP A 51 12.66 -3.70 0.84
C ASP A 51 11.41 -2.89 1.21
N ILE A 52 10.21 -3.45 0.98
CA ILE A 52 8.95 -2.82 1.41
C ILE A 52 8.89 -2.65 2.92
N GLU A 53 9.26 -3.69 3.67
CA GLU A 53 9.30 -3.65 5.13
C GLU A 53 10.28 -2.58 5.62
N GLN A 54 11.50 -2.56 5.06
CA GLN A 54 12.51 -1.57 5.40
C GLN A 54 12.02 -0.14 5.13
N LEU A 55 11.50 0.14 3.93
CA LEU A 55 11.04 1.46 3.53
C LEU A 55 9.80 1.93 4.30
N TYR A 56 8.86 1.02 4.59
CA TYR A 56 7.64 1.38 5.31
C TYR A 56 7.89 1.53 6.81
N ASN A 57 8.53 0.56 7.45
CA ASN A 57 8.73 0.60 8.90
C ASN A 57 9.69 1.73 9.30
N LYS A 58 10.68 2.03 8.44
CA LYS A 58 11.64 3.12 8.65
C LYS A 58 11.28 4.32 7.77
N GLY A 59 10.51 5.25 8.32
CA GLY A 59 10.18 6.52 7.67
C GLY A 59 8.85 6.56 6.90
N TYR A 60 8.08 5.46 6.91
CA TYR A 60 6.74 5.39 6.33
C TYR A 60 6.69 5.78 4.86
N PHE A 61 7.65 5.33 4.05
CA PHE A 61 7.65 5.62 2.61
C PHE A 61 6.59 4.77 1.89
N GLY A 62 5.99 5.35 0.84
CA GLY A 62 5.05 4.67 -0.04
C GLY A 62 3.70 4.32 0.57
N LYS A 63 2.95 3.54 -0.20
CA LYS A 63 1.64 3.01 0.16
C LYS A 63 1.44 1.63 -0.49
N GLY A 64 0.98 0.64 0.29
CA GLY A 64 0.53 -0.64 -0.26
C GLY A 64 -0.73 -0.46 -1.11
N ILE A 65 -0.85 -1.20 -2.21
CA ILE A 65 -1.99 -1.11 -3.12
C ILE A 65 -3.17 -1.98 -2.66
N LEU A 66 -2.90 -3.13 -2.05
CA LEU A 66 -3.93 -4.05 -1.55
C LEU A 66 -4.28 -3.79 -0.08
N SER A 67 -3.38 -3.11 0.62
CA SER A 67 -3.51 -2.82 2.05
C SER A 67 -4.13 -1.46 2.33
N ARG A 68 -4.97 -1.40 3.37
CA ARG A 68 -5.59 -0.13 3.81
C ARG A 68 -4.64 0.81 4.55
N SER A 69 -3.63 0.25 5.22
CA SER A 69 -2.71 0.99 6.09
C SER A 69 -1.27 0.50 5.91
N ARG A 70 -0.80 -0.38 6.80
CA ARG A 70 0.48 -1.08 6.66
C ARG A 70 0.40 -2.12 5.53
N PRO A 71 1.43 -2.25 4.68
CA PRO A 71 1.52 -3.33 3.70
C PRO A 71 1.42 -4.70 4.38
N VAL A 72 0.47 -5.52 3.95
CA VAL A 72 0.25 -6.89 4.40
C VAL A 72 0.42 -7.82 3.22
N PHE A 73 1.42 -8.69 3.30
CA PHE A 73 1.76 -9.63 2.22
C PHE A 73 0.91 -10.91 2.22
N SER A 74 0.22 -11.19 3.33
CA SER A 74 -0.62 -12.39 3.43
C SER A 74 -1.94 -12.18 2.71
N ILE A 75 -2.19 -13.01 1.69
CA ILE A 75 -3.50 -13.10 1.03
C ILE A 75 -4.53 -13.91 1.85
N SER A 76 -4.14 -14.40 3.04
CA SER A 76 -4.97 -15.26 3.86
C SER A 76 -6.16 -14.51 4.45
N ASP A 77 -7.28 -15.20 4.60
CA ASP A 77 -8.43 -14.67 5.30
C ASP A 77 -8.22 -14.75 6.83
N PRO A 78 -8.22 -13.62 7.56
CA PRO A 78 -7.97 -13.63 9.01
C PRO A 78 -8.94 -14.51 9.80
N LEU A 79 -10.19 -14.64 9.34
CA LEU A 79 -11.20 -15.47 10.00
C LEU A 79 -10.90 -16.96 9.80
N LEU A 80 -10.45 -17.35 8.60
CA LEU A 80 -10.07 -18.73 8.31
C LEU A 80 -8.78 -19.10 9.02
N VAL A 81 -7.79 -18.20 9.08
CA VAL A 81 -6.56 -18.44 9.85
C VAL A 81 -6.87 -18.63 11.34
N ALA A 82 -7.82 -17.85 11.89
CA ALA A 82 -8.24 -18.03 13.28
C ALA A 82 -8.96 -19.37 13.52
N LYS A 83 -9.82 -19.79 12.57
CA LYS A 83 -10.55 -21.07 12.59
C LYS A 83 -9.62 -22.28 12.49
N TRP A 84 -8.62 -22.20 11.61
CA TRP A 84 -7.71 -23.30 11.27
C TRP A 84 -6.33 -23.18 11.95
N ARG A 85 -6.25 -22.49 13.09
CA ARG A 85 -4.98 -22.21 13.81
C ARG A 85 -4.14 -23.45 14.14
N GLY A 86 -4.76 -24.64 14.24
CA GLY A 86 -4.07 -25.91 14.50
C GLY A 86 -3.36 -26.53 13.28
N VAL A 87 -3.58 -26.00 12.08
CA VAL A 87 -2.93 -26.47 10.85
C VAL A 87 -1.62 -25.71 10.68
N ASN A 88 -0.49 -26.35 11.01
CA ASN A 88 0.82 -25.73 10.94
C ASN A 88 1.32 -25.68 9.49
N THR A 89 0.77 -24.76 8.69
CA THR A 89 1.15 -24.55 7.29
C THR A 89 1.52 -23.10 7.04
N ASN A 90 2.64 -22.87 6.36
CA ASN A 90 3.04 -21.55 5.85
C ASN A 90 2.26 -21.13 4.59
N MET A 91 1.23 -21.89 4.20
CA MET A 91 0.41 -21.62 3.02
C MET A 91 -0.77 -20.71 3.36
N PRO A 92 -1.11 -19.76 2.46
CA PRO A 92 -2.25 -18.89 2.68
C PRO A 92 -3.59 -19.62 2.60
N ILE A 93 -4.51 -19.28 3.51
CA ILE A 93 -5.86 -19.84 3.57
C ILE A 93 -6.86 -18.85 3.00
N ILE A 94 -7.58 -19.22 1.93
CA ILE A 94 -8.56 -18.37 1.25
C ILE A 94 -9.92 -19.06 1.16
N THR A 95 -10.98 -18.26 0.99
CA THR A 95 -12.34 -18.78 0.80
C THR A 95 -12.51 -19.37 -0.61
N SER A 96 -13.40 -20.36 -0.76
CA SER A 96 -13.78 -20.90 -2.07
C SER A 96 -14.23 -19.81 -3.06
N GLN A 97 -14.97 -18.80 -2.58
CA GLN A 97 -15.40 -17.67 -3.41
C GLN A 97 -14.22 -16.85 -3.96
N LYS A 98 -13.21 -16.54 -3.11
CA LYS A 98 -11.99 -15.84 -3.55
C LYS A 98 -11.20 -16.67 -4.56
N TYR A 99 -11.12 -17.99 -4.35
CA TYR A 99 -10.44 -18.89 -5.27
C TYR A 99 -11.14 -18.96 -6.64
N ARG A 100 -12.46 -19.15 -6.66
CA ARG A 100 -13.26 -19.14 -7.91
C ARG A 100 -13.08 -17.86 -8.72
N ARG A 101 -13.01 -16.70 -8.04
CA ARG A 101 -12.76 -15.41 -8.71
C ARG A 101 -11.37 -15.37 -9.38
N ARG A 102 -10.34 -15.96 -8.75
CA ARG A 102 -9.00 -16.08 -9.33
C ARG A 102 -8.98 -17.01 -10.55
N VAL A 103 -9.71 -18.12 -10.51
CA VAL A 103 -9.89 -18.99 -11.68
C VAL A 103 -10.56 -18.24 -12.82
N GLN A 104 -11.59 -17.43 -12.54
CA GLN A 104 -12.25 -16.59 -13.55
C GLN A 104 -11.31 -15.56 -14.16
N TRP A 105 -10.49 -14.88 -13.34
CA TRP A 105 -9.47 -13.94 -13.85
C TRP A 105 -8.44 -14.64 -14.73
N ALA A 106 -7.95 -15.81 -14.32
CA ALA A 106 -7.05 -16.61 -15.15
C ALA A 106 -7.72 -17.04 -16.47
N LYS A 107 -9.01 -17.41 -16.44
CA LYS A 107 -9.80 -17.72 -17.64
C LYS A 107 -9.85 -16.52 -18.59
N SER A 108 -10.19 -15.33 -18.10
CA SER A 108 -10.24 -14.12 -18.92
C SER A 108 -8.90 -13.79 -19.57
N VAL A 109 -7.79 -13.89 -18.84
CA VAL A 109 -6.45 -13.63 -19.40
C VAL A 109 -6.09 -14.65 -20.49
N LEU A 110 -6.39 -15.93 -20.28
CA LEU A 110 -6.13 -16.96 -21.30
C LEU A 110 -7.01 -16.79 -22.55
N GLN A 111 -8.25 -16.33 -22.39
CA GLN A 111 -9.13 -15.98 -23.51
C GLN A 111 -8.60 -14.78 -24.30
N GLU A 112 -8.08 -13.74 -23.62
CA GLU A 112 -7.45 -12.58 -24.25
C GLU A 112 -6.19 -12.97 -25.06
N GLN A 113 -5.51 -14.05 -24.68
CA GLN A 113 -4.40 -14.64 -25.45
C GLN A 113 -4.86 -15.43 -26.69
N GLY A 114 -6.16 -15.48 -26.98
CA GLY A 114 -6.74 -16.12 -28.16
C GLY A 114 -7.03 -17.62 -28.03
N LEU A 115 -7.01 -18.17 -26.81
CA LEU A 115 -7.35 -19.57 -26.56
C LEU A 115 -8.87 -19.77 -26.54
N ASP A 116 -9.34 -20.89 -27.10
CA ASP A 116 -10.76 -21.25 -27.09
C ASP A 116 -11.25 -21.70 -25.70
N ASP A 117 -12.54 -21.49 -25.42
CA ASP A 117 -13.16 -21.77 -24.12
C ASP A 117 -12.97 -23.22 -23.63
N CYS A 118 -12.96 -24.20 -24.54
CA CYS A 118 -12.81 -25.61 -24.19
C CYS A 118 -11.36 -25.89 -23.75
N SER A 119 -10.39 -25.36 -24.49
CA SER A 119 -8.96 -25.46 -24.16
C SER A 119 -8.63 -24.74 -22.85
N VAL A 120 -9.14 -23.52 -22.64
CA VAL A 120 -8.93 -22.77 -21.40
C VAL A 120 -9.49 -23.53 -20.19
N THR A 121 -10.69 -24.09 -20.31
CA THR A 121 -11.31 -24.87 -19.23
C THR A 121 -10.46 -26.09 -18.89
N LYS A 122 -9.99 -26.86 -19.88
CA LYS A 122 -9.11 -28.01 -19.66
C LYS A 122 -7.78 -27.64 -19.00
N ILE A 123 -7.17 -26.53 -19.42
CA ILE A 123 -5.91 -26.02 -18.84
C ILE A 123 -6.12 -25.70 -17.35
N LEU A 124 -7.17 -24.94 -17.04
CA LEU A 124 -7.46 -24.54 -15.67
C LEU A 124 -7.86 -25.72 -14.79
N ASP A 125 -8.70 -26.63 -15.27
CA ASP A 125 -9.10 -27.82 -14.53
C ASP A 125 -7.90 -28.70 -14.20
N ASN A 126 -6.94 -28.84 -15.12
CA ASN A 126 -5.70 -29.57 -14.88
C ASN A 126 -4.77 -28.83 -13.90
N TYR A 127 -4.65 -27.51 -14.03
CA TYR A 127 -3.77 -26.71 -13.19
C TYR A 127 -4.28 -26.61 -11.74
N THR A 128 -5.59 -26.57 -11.54
CA THR A 128 -6.25 -26.31 -10.24
C THR A 128 -6.65 -27.59 -9.51
N LYS A 129 -6.23 -28.77 -9.97
CA LYS A 129 -6.52 -30.06 -9.32
C LYS A 129 -6.13 -30.05 -7.84
N PRO A 130 -6.94 -30.65 -6.96
CA PRO A 130 -6.57 -30.86 -5.57
C PRO A 130 -5.23 -31.59 -5.47
N LEU A 131 -4.34 -31.08 -4.63
CA LEU A 131 -3.07 -31.70 -4.30
C LEU A 131 -3.17 -32.31 -2.91
N GLY A 132 -2.54 -33.47 -2.71
CA GLY A 132 -2.39 -34.05 -1.39
C GLY A 132 -1.65 -33.08 -0.47
N LEU A 133 -2.22 -32.77 0.70
CA LEU A 133 -1.55 -31.95 1.71
C LEU A 133 -0.23 -32.64 2.10
N PRO A 134 0.92 -31.93 2.09
CA PRO A 134 2.16 -32.48 2.60
C PRO A 134 2.07 -32.57 4.13
N PHE A 135 1.45 -33.62 4.64
CA PHE A 135 1.58 -33.98 6.05
C PHE A 135 2.92 -34.67 6.24
N SER A 136 3.75 -34.12 7.13
CA SER A 136 4.89 -34.86 7.68
C SER A 136 4.34 -36.13 8.33
N ARG A 137 4.83 -37.27 7.84
CA ARG A 137 4.55 -38.61 8.37
C ARG A 137 4.83 -38.59 9.87
N GLY A 138 3.85 -38.95 10.69
CA GLY A 138 4.06 -39.19 12.11
C GLY A 138 5.08 -40.31 12.29
N ASP A 139 6.06 -40.07 13.16
CA ASP A 139 6.96 -41.12 13.62
C ASP A 139 6.14 -42.21 14.32
N GLY A 140 6.40 -43.44 13.88
CA GLY A 140 5.71 -44.64 14.31
C GLY A 140 6.01 -44.99 15.76
N ALA A 141 5.01 -45.59 16.40
CA ALA A 141 5.20 -46.38 17.60
C ALA A 141 5.90 -47.70 17.23
N GLU A 142 7.05 -47.98 17.83
CA GLU A 142 7.46 -49.34 18.16
C GLU A 142 8.01 -49.36 19.60
N GLN A 143 7.42 -50.24 20.39
CA GLN A 143 7.80 -50.53 21.78
C GLN A 143 8.91 -51.60 21.80
N THR A 144 9.95 -51.37 22.59
CA THR A 144 10.75 -52.33 23.37
C THR A 144 11.89 -51.50 23.99
N GLY A 145 12.28 -51.56 25.26
CA GLY A 145 11.95 -52.37 26.40
C GLY A 145 13.10 -52.15 27.40
N ASP A 146 12.73 -51.93 28.66
CA ASP A 146 13.53 -52.18 29.87
C ASP A 146 14.29 -51.05 30.61
N SER A 147 14.19 -51.25 31.93
CA SER A 147 14.38 -50.47 33.15
C SER A 147 15.74 -49.81 33.41
N CYS A 148 15.74 -48.63 34.06
CA CYS A 148 16.26 -48.47 35.43
C CYS A 148 15.98 -47.11 36.08
N THR A 149 15.85 -47.18 37.41
CA THR A 149 15.35 -46.26 38.43
C THR A 149 16.20 -45.02 38.78
N ARG A 150 15.48 -44.01 39.33
CA ARG A 150 15.71 -43.30 40.61
C ARG A 150 16.15 -41.83 40.54
N GLY A 151 15.34 -40.95 41.16
CA GLY A 151 15.80 -39.73 41.85
C GLY A 151 15.03 -38.46 41.52
N GLY A 152 13.97 -38.16 42.28
CA GLY A 152 13.55 -36.77 42.52
C GLY A 152 14.57 -36.05 43.41
N PRO A 153 14.48 -34.71 43.57
CA PRO A 153 13.51 -34.20 44.53
C PRO A 153 12.73 -32.94 44.07
N ASN A 154 11.80 -32.60 44.96
CA ASN A 154 10.64 -31.72 44.90
C ASN A 154 11.01 -30.23 45.19
N PRO A 155 10.05 -29.30 45.44
CA PRO A 155 10.06 -27.95 44.87
C PRO A 155 10.23 -26.85 45.93
N GLU A 156 10.43 -25.60 45.53
CA GLU A 156 10.23 -24.45 46.42
C GLU A 156 9.53 -23.30 45.70
N ASN A 157 8.33 -22.98 46.21
CA ASN A 157 7.78 -21.65 46.54
C ASN A 157 7.96 -20.53 45.51
N THR A 158 6.90 -19.88 45.03
CA THR A 158 6.17 -18.88 45.84
C THR A 158 4.81 -18.57 45.20
N GLU A 159 3.74 -18.79 45.98
CA GLU A 159 2.41 -18.23 45.78
C GLU A 159 2.29 -16.79 46.34
N LEU A 160 1.17 -16.14 45.98
CA LEU A 160 0.47 -14.99 46.60
C LEU A 160 0.59 -13.68 45.80
N CYS A 161 -0.48 -12.92 45.53
CA CYS A 161 -1.91 -13.10 45.73
C CYS A 161 -2.67 -12.02 44.92
N ARG A 162 -3.90 -12.35 44.49
CA ARG A 162 -5.18 -11.62 44.65
C ARG A 162 -5.14 -10.07 44.73
N GLN A 163 -6.06 -9.30 44.14
CA GLN A 163 -7.51 -9.49 44.16
C GLN A 163 -8.21 -8.42 43.29
N ARG A 164 -9.43 -8.78 42.85
CA ARG A 164 -10.49 -7.90 42.34
C ARG A 164 -10.83 -6.75 43.30
N GLY A 165 -11.27 -5.63 42.71
CA GLY A 165 -12.15 -4.65 43.33
C GLY A 165 -13.10 -4.10 42.27
N ASN A 166 -14.40 -4.19 42.53
CA ASN A 166 -15.52 -3.82 41.69
C ASN A 166 -16.29 -2.73 42.43
N GLU A 167 -16.57 -1.59 41.79
CA GLU A 167 -17.52 -0.52 42.17
C GLU A 167 -17.57 0.37 40.91
N GLY A 168 -18.71 0.69 40.29
CA GLY A 168 -19.98 1.09 40.87
C GLY A 168 -20.39 2.44 40.26
N ALA A 169 -21.13 2.37 39.15
CA ALA A 169 -22.24 3.25 38.75
C ALA A 169 -22.01 4.75 38.43
N GLN A 170 -22.48 5.18 37.25
CA GLN A 170 -23.66 6.07 37.05
C GLN A 170 -23.66 6.66 35.63
N SER A 171 -24.75 6.40 34.91
CA SER A 171 -25.24 7.09 33.70
C SER A 171 -25.99 8.37 34.07
N PRO A 172 -26.14 9.31 33.11
CA PRO A 172 -27.47 9.64 32.55
C PRO A 172 -27.40 9.70 30.99
N SER A 173 -28.29 9.07 30.22
CA SER A 173 -29.71 9.38 29.88
C SER A 173 -29.86 10.36 28.69
N GLU A 174 -30.90 10.08 27.88
CA GLU A 174 -31.52 10.88 26.79
C GLU A 174 -30.83 10.80 25.41
N ASP A 175 -31.53 10.66 24.28
CA ASP A 175 -32.95 10.45 24.01
C ASP A 175 -33.17 9.95 22.57
N GLN A 176 -34.38 9.47 22.33
CA GLN A 176 -34.88 8.91 21.07
C GLN A 176 -35.34 9.99 20.09
N ASN A 177 -35.05 9.81 18.79
CA ASN A 177 -35.94 10.08 17.64
C ASN A 177 -35.17 9.67 16.38
N GLY A 178 -35.70 8.94 15.41
CA GLY A 178 -37.00 9.04 14.76
C GLY A 178 -36.69 9.16 13.27
N GLY A 179 -36.99 8.12 12.50
CA GLY A 179 -36.66 8.07 11.07
C GLY A 179 -37.62 8.86 10.19
N SER A 180 -37.18 9.13 8.96
CA SER A 180 -38.05 9.30 7.81
C SER A 180 -37.27 9.09 6.51
N GLU A 181 -37.95 8.38 5.61
CA GLU A 181 -37.62 8.07 4.22
C GLU A 181 -37.87 9.26 3.30
N GLU A 182 -37.27 9.23 2.10
CA GLU A 182 -37.70 9.75 0.78
C GLU A 182 -36.41 9.95 -0.07
N GLY A 183 -36.30 9.61 -1.36
CA GLY A 183 -37.29 9.23 -2.37
C GLY A 183 -37.17 10.17 -3.58
N GLY A 184 -36.58 9.68 -4.68
CA GLY A 184 -36.71 10.22 -6.05
C GLY A 184 -35.68 11.28 -6.48
N ASP A 185 -35.47 11.57 -7.76
CA ASP A 185 -35.56 10.81 -9.01
C ASP A 185 -34.88 11.68 -10.09
N ALA A 186 -34.67 11.10 -11.28
CA ALA A 186 -33.92 11.64 -12.42
C ALA A 186 -34.41 12.99 -13.03
N ALA A 187 -33.49 13.69 -13.73
CA ALA A 187 -33.80 14.55 -14.88
C ALA A 187 -32.58 14.72 -15.81
N GLU A 188 -32.84 14.62 -17.11
CA GLU A 188 -31.91 14.60 -18.25
C GLU A 188 -31.63 15.99 -18.88
N ASP A 189 -30.48 16.08 -19.56
CA ASP A 189 -30.11 16.81 -20.81
C ASP A 189 -30.15 18.37 -20.90
N PRO A 190 -29.54 19.05 -21.93
CA PRO A 190 -28.78 18.54 -23.10
C PRO A 190 -27.46 19.26 -23.49
N GLY A 191 -26.63 18.49 -24.22
CA GLY A 191 -26.07 18.81 -25.55
C GLY A 191 -25.16 20.04 -25.80
N SER A 192 -23.95 19.79 -26.29
CA SER A 192 -23.35 20.52 -27.43
C SER A 192 -22.18 19.74 -28.02
N GLY A 193 -22.30 19.39 -29.30
CA GLY A 193 -21.27 18.75 -30.09
C GLY A 193 -20.50 19.74 -30.97
N SER A 194 -19.33 19.30 -31.43
CA SER A 194 -18.69 19.75 -32.67
C SER A 194 -17.75 18.63 -33.12
N GLY A 195 -17.98 18.10 -34.31
CA GLY A 195 -17.14 17.08 -34.93
C GLY A 195 -15.93 17.67 -35.65
N ASP A 196 -15.05 16.78 -36.11
CA ASP A 196 -14.46 16.84 -37.45
C ASP A 196 -13.92 15.46 -37.86
N GLN A 197 -13.93 15.25 -39.18
CA GLN A 197 -13.79 13.97 -39.89
C GLN A 197 -12.33 13.55 -40.18
N GLU A 198 -12.16 12.22 -40.19
CA GLU A 198 -11.39 11.33 -41.08
C GLU A 198 -10.07 11.77 -41.76
N GLN A 199 -9.02 10.96 -41.57
CA GLN A 199 -8.40 10.23 -42.69
C GLN A 199 -7.57 9.03 -42.18
N GLY A 200 -7.74 7.88 -42.84
CA GLY A 200 -7.01 6.65 -42.54
C GLY A 200 -5.77 6.47 -43.42
N ASP A 201 -4.86 5.60 -42.99
CA ASP A 201 -4.12 4.72 -43.90
C ASP A 201 -3.51 3.49 -43.19
N SER A 202 -3.49 2.40 -43.96
CA SER A 202 -2.62 1.21 -43.98
C SER A 202 -2.39 0.34 -42.74
N ARG A 203 -2.79 -0.94 -42.91
CA ARG A 203 -2.36 -2.10 -42.15
C ARG A 203 -0.92 -2.49 -42.50
N GLU A 204 -0.07 -2.67 -41.50
CA GLU A 204 1.08 -3.58 -41.58
C GLU A 204 1.02 -4.58 -40.41
N MET A 205 1.08 -5.87 -40.74
CA MET A 205 1.19 -6.98 -39.80
C MET A 205 2.61 -6.98 -39.22
N ALA A 206 2.73 -6.79 -37.90
CA ALA A 206 3.96 -7.09 -37.17
C ALA A 206 3.77 -8.38 -36.37
N GLU A 207 4.68 -9.33 -36.59
CA GLU A 207 4.78 -10.60 -35.88
C GLU A 207 4.88 -10.35 -34.36
N GLY A 208 3.94 -10.90 -33.60
CA GLY A 208 3.87 -10.72 -32.15
C GLY A 208 4.97 -11.47 -31.42
N SER A 209 6.07 -10.78 -31.09
CA SER A 209 7.02 -11.27 -30.08
C SER A 209 6.38 -11.13 -28.70
N CYS A 210 6.15 -12.25 -28.00
CA CYS A 210 5.62 -12.25 -26.64
C CYS A 210 6.63 -11.62 -25.66
N GLN A 211 6.41 -10.37 -25.25
CA GLN A 211 7.07 -9.81 -24.07
C GLN A 211 6.46 -10.47 -22.81
N ARG A 212 7.26 -11.29 -22.12
CA ARG A 212 6.89 -12.03 -20.91
C ARG A 212 6.97 -11.13 -19.68
N ASP A 213 6.00 -10.25 -19.50
CA ASP A 213 5.81 -9.49 -18.24
C ASP A 213 4.46 -9.78 -17.56
N SER A 214 3.85 -10.94 -17.86
CA SER A 214 2.54 -11.33 -17.29
C SER A 214 2.68 -12.39 -16.19
N PRO A 215 2.03 -12.24 -15.02
CA PRO A 215 2.12 -13.17 -13.88
C PRO A 215 1.33 -14.48 -14.08
N VAL A 216 1.14 -14.93 -15.33
CA VAL A 216 0.19 -15.98 -15.73
C VAL A 216 0.87 -17.10 -16.53
N LEU A 217 0.33 -18.31 -16.38
CA LEU A 217 0.64 -19.52 -17.15
C LEU A 217 0.87 -19.24 -18.64
N CYS A 218 2.10 -19.44 -19.10
CA CYS A 218 2.46 -19.44 -20.51
C CYS A 218 2.23 -20.85 -21.08
N GLY A 219 1.30 -20.99 -22.03
CA GLY A 219 0.88 -22.26 -22.63
C GLY A 219 1.71 -22.76 -23.82
N CYS A 220 3.00 -22.40 -23.91
CA CYS A 220 3.84 -22.79 -25.05
C CYS A 220 4.48 -24.16 -24.83
N GLU A 221 3.88 -25.23 -25.39
CA GLU A 221 4.57 -26.49 -25.63
C GLU A 221 5.25 -26.46 -27.00
N GLY A 222 6.60 -26.44 -27.06
CA GLY A 222 7.31 -26.49 -28.34
C GLY A 222 8.84 -26.41 -28.30
N LYS A 223 9.47 -27.59 -28.30
CA LYS A 223 10.84 -27.95 -28.76
C LYS A 223 12.04 -27.19 -28.16
N GLN A 224 12.84 -27.95 -27.42
CA GLN A 224 14.16 -27.56 -26.90
C GLN A 224 15.12 -27.20 -28.05
N SER A 225 15.51 -25.93 -28.13
CA SER A 225 16.65 -25.46 -28.93
C SER A 225 17.87 -25.22 -28.01
N PRO A 226 19.11 -25.20 -28.54
CA PRO A 226 20.33 -25.21 -27.73
C PRO A 226 20.64 -23.92 -26.94
N GLU A 227 19.72 -22.96 -26.91
CA GLU A 227 19.82 -21.72 -26.11
C GLU A 227 19.24 -21.88 -24.69
N GLN A 228 18.73 -23.07 -24.35
CA GLN A 228 18.15 -23.42 -23.05
C GLN A 228 19.15 -23.57 -21.88
N ARG A 229 20.40 -23.09 -22.01
CA ARG A 229 21.38 -23.11 -20.89
C ARG A 229 21.57 -21.80 -20.14
N ALA A 230 20.82 -20.75 -20.47
CA ALA A 230 21.04 -19.43 -19.86
C ALA A 230 20.03 -19.00 -18.78
N TRP A 231 19.03 -19.83 -18.43
CA TRP A 231 17.95 -19.41 -17.53
C TRP A 231 17.71 -20.28 -16.28
N GLU A 232 18.63 -21.19 -15.94
CA GLU A 232 18.63 -21.85 -14.61
C GLU A 232 19.13 -20.93 -13.47
N GLY A 233 19.23 -19.62 -13.71
CA GLY A 233 19.81 -18.64 -12.77
C GLY A 233 18.91 -17.46 -12.42
N MET A 234 17.59 -17.50 -12.66
CA MET A 234 16.68 -16.43 -12.19
C MET A 234 16.06 -16.82 -10.83
N ASP A 235 16.80 -16.40 -9.82
CA ASP A 235 16.62 -16.52 -8.37
C ASP A 235 15.20 -16.18 -7.88
N SER A 236 14.52 -17.17 -7.26
CA SER A 236 13.78 -17.16 -5.98
C SER A 236 12.92 -15.95 -5.51
N ARG A 237 12.71 -14.88 -6.27
CA ARG A 237 12.29 -13.56 -5.72
C ARG A 237 10.84 -13.14 -5.98
N GLU A 238 10.03 -13.98 -6.60
CA GLU A 238 8.59 -13.74 -6.70
C GLU A 238 7.87 -14.20 -5.42
N CYS A 239 7.56 -13.25 -4.54
CA CYS A 239 6.94 -13.52 -3.23
C CYS A 239 5.43 -13.89 -3.29
N ALA A 240 4.90 -14.25 -4.46
CA ALA A 240 3.51 -14.67 -4.57
C ALA A 240 3.38 -16.17 -4.28
N PRO A 241 2.51 -16.59 -3.34
CA PRO A 241 2.36 -18.01 -3.01
C PRO A 241 1.82 -18.78 -4.22
N GLU A 242 2.59 -19.76 -4.66
CA GLU A 242 2.22 -20.67 -5.76
C GLU A 242 1.04 -21.56 -5.37
N TYR A 243 0.91 -21.90 -4.09
CA TYR A 243 -0.10 -22.79 -3.55
C TYR A 243 -0.97 -22.07 -2.51
N VAL A 244 -2.26 -22.42 -2.47
CA VAL A 244 -3.26 -21.87 -1.56
C VAL A 244 -4.08 -23.00 -0.94
N LEU A 245 -4.48 -22.83 0.31
CA LEU A 245 -5.46 -23.68 0.98
C LEU A 245 -6.85 -23.07 0.79
N VAL A 246 -7.77 -23.82 0.20
CA VAL A 246 -9.14 -23.40 -0.07
C VAL A 246 -10.07 -24.15 0.88
N GLU A 247 -10.87 -23.41 1.63
CA GLU A 247 -11.95 -24.01 2.41
C GLU A 247 -13.09 -24.43 1.48
N GLU A 248 -13.33 -25.73 1.41
CA GLU A 248 -14.37 -26.36 0.60
C GLU A 248 -15.31 -27.18 1.50
N GLU A 249 -16.58 -27.30 1.11
CA GLU A 249 -17.52 -28.18 1.77
C GLU A 249 -17.29 -29.61 1.25
N GLU A 250 -17.09 -30.57 2.15
CA GLU A 250 -17.03 -31.99 1.79
C GLU A 250 -18.45 -32.42 1.37
N GLU A 251 -18.68 -32.63 0.08
CA GLU A 251 -19.88 -33.33 -0.39
C GLU A 251 -19.80 -34.76 0.16
N GLY A 252 -20.61 -35.06 1.17
CA GLY A 252 -20.67 -36.40 1.73
C GLY A 252 -20.92 -37.40 0.62
N SER A 253 -19.97 -38.32 0.41
CA SER A 253 -20.19 -39.43 -0.51
C SER A 253 -21.36 -40.24 0.02
N SER A 254 -22.54 -40.10 -0.58
CA SER A 254 -23.61 -41.04 -0.37
C SER A 254 -23.17 -42.35 -1.03
N CYS A 255 -22.59 -43.26 -0.26
CA CYS A 255 -22.61 -44.67 -0.64
C CYS A 255 -24.10 -45.08 -0.63
N PRO A 256 -24.65 -45.57 -1.76
CA PRO A 256 -26.03 -46.02 -1.77
C PRO A 256 -26.06 -47.45 -1.25
N GLU A 257 -26.08 -47.63 0.07
CA GLU A 257 -26.52 -48.92 0.65
C GLU A 257 -27.51 -48.70 1.80
N ASP A 258 -28.75 -48.97 1.42
CA ASP A 258 -29.88 -49.55 2.14
C ASP A 258 -30.26 -49.14 3.57
N ASP A 259 -31.53 -48.74 3.59
CA ASP A 259 -32.57 -49.03 4.55
C ASP A 259 -32.93 -48.00 5.63
N SER A 260 -34.24 -47.83 5.65
CA SER A 260 -35.12 -46.95 6.40
C SER A 260 -34.74 -46.68 7.87
N THR A 261 -34.56 -45.40 8.19
CA THR A 261 -35.31 -44.73 9.29
C THR A 261 -35.07 -43.23 9.27
N ARG A 262 -36.17 -42.47 9.36
CA ARG A 262 -36.18 -41.01 9.48
C ARG A 262 -35.46 -40.58 10.77
N ALA A 263 -34.33 -39.91 10.62
CA ALA A 263 -33.82 -38.97 11.61
C ALA A 263 -33.49 -37.66 10.89
N GLN A 264 -34.18 -36.58 11.22
CA GLN A 264 -33.76 -35.21 10.91
C GLN A 264 -32.49 -34.89 11.71
N GLY A 265 -31.37 -35.44 11.27
CA GLY A 265 -30.05 -35.01 11.69
C GLY A 265 -29.69 -33.76 10.89
N ASN A 266 -29.39 -32.67 11.58
CA ASN A 266 -28.69 -31.54 10.99
C ASN A 266 -27.43 -32.08 10.31
N LEU A 267 -27.40 -32.04 8.98
CA LEU A 267 -26.22 -32.40 8.19
C LEU A 267 -25.15 -31.34 8.51
N VAL A 268 -24.29 -31.62 9.49
CA VAL A 268 -23.12 -30.77 9.77
C VAL A 268 -22.21 -30.91 8.57
N LYS A 269 -22.28 -29.96 7.66
CA LYS A 269 -21.37 -29.86 6.51
C LYS A 269 -19.95 -29.84 7.06
N LYS A 270 -19.16 -30.86 6.75
CA LYS A 270 -17.76 -30.94 7.16
C LYS A 270 -16.95 -30.10 6.20
N GLU A 271 -16.44 -28.99 6.68
CA GLU A 271 -15.57 -28.11 5.89
C GLU A 271 -14.14 -28.68 5.93
N VAL A 272 -13.49 -28.74 4.77
CA VAL A 272 -12.15 -29.29 4.59
C VAL A 272 -11.26 -28.27 3.88
N LEU A 273 -10.00 -28.21 4.26
CA LEU A 273 -8.99 -27.43 3.54
C LEU A 273 -8.39 -28.26 2.41
N VAL A 274 -8.54 -27.78 1.18
CA VAL A 274 -7.99 -28.40 -0.02
C VAL A 274 -6.82 -27.57 -0.54
N CYS A 275 -5.66 -28.19 -0.71
CA CYS A 275 -4.51 -27.54 -1.32
C CYS A 275 -4.68 -27.49 -2.84
N ARG A 276 -4.58 -26.30 -3.43
CA ARG A 276 -4.64 -26.11 -4.88
C ARG A 276 -3.56 -25.13 -5.34
N LYS A 277 -3.14 -25.25 -6.61
CA LYS A 277 -2.32 -24.21 -7.23
C LYS A 277 -3.12 -22.91 -7.37
N ASN A 278 -2.43 -21.79 -7.19
CA ASN A 278 -3.00 -20.46 -7.33
C ASN A 278 -2.96 -20.04 -8.81
N PRO A 279 -4.10 -20.07 -9.53
CA PRO A 279 -4.15 -19.81 -10.97
C PRO A 279 -3.91 -18.33 -11.32
N PHE A 280 -4.03 -17.43 -10.34
CA PHE A 280 -3.84 -16.01 -10.53
C PHE A 280 -3.11 -15.40 -9.32
N ARG A 281 -1.83 -15.06 -9.53
CA ARG A 281 -0.95 -14.52 -8.50
C ARG A 281 -1.20 -13.02 -8.33
N ILE A 282 -1.68 -12.65 -7.15
CA ILE A 282 -1.84 -11.25 -6.74
C ILE A 282 -0.80 -11.00 -5.67
N PHE A 283 0.05 -10.00 -5.90
CA PHE A 283 1.08 -9.60 -4.95
C PHE A 283 0.83 -8.18 -4.47
N GLU A 284 1.11 -7.95 -3.20
CA GLU A 284 1.20 -6.61 -2.63
C GLU A 284 2.50 -5.98 -3.11
N TYR A 285 2.43 -4.72 -3.51
CA TYR A 285 3.61 -3.93 -3.82
C TYR A 285 3.50 -2.56 -3.15
N LEU A 286 4.64 -1.96 -2.84
CA LEU A 286 4.69 -0.62 -2.30
C LEU A 286 4.84 0.37 -3.45
N GLN A 287 3.86 1.24 -3.61
CA GLN A 287 3.92 2.34 -4.56
C GLN A 287 4.50 3.57 -3.86
N LEU A 288 5.61 4.07 -4.37
CA LEU A 288 6.23 5.31 -3.91
C LEU A 288 5.68 6.49 -4.72
N SER A 289 5.49 7.65 -4.08
CA SER A 289 5.34 8.89 -4.86
C SER A 289 6.68 9.24 -5.54
N LEU A 290 6.65 10.05 -6.60
CA LEU A 290 7.88 10.47 -7.28
C LEU A 290 8.80 11.24 -6.33
N GLU A 291 8.23 12.04 -5.43
CA GLU A 291 8.98 12.80 -4.42
C GLU A 291 9.61 11.88 -3.37
N GLU A 292 8.86 10.87 -2.90
CA GLU A 292 9.37 9.85 -1.99
C GLU A 292 10.52 9.07 -2.62
N ALA A 293 10.31 8.58 -3.86
CA ALA A 293 11.30 7.82 -4.61
C ALA A 293 12.58 8.63 -4.84
N PHE A 294 12.45 9.86 -5.32
CA PHE A 294 13.62 10.71 -5.57
C PHE A 294 14.35 11.06 -4.26
N PHE A 295 13.64 11.27 -3.15
CA PHE A 295 14.28 11.50 -1.84
C PHE A 295 15.11 10.29 -1.38
N LEU A 296 14.57 9.09 -1.54
CA LEU A 296 15.24 7.84 -1.17
C LEU A 296 16.52 7.63 -2.00
N VAL A 297 16.52 8.03 -3.27
CA VAL A 297 17.68 7.98 -4.18
C VAL A 297 18.68 9.11 -3.86
N TYR A 298 18.24 10.37 -3.94
CA TYR A 298 19.12 11.54 -3.89
C TYR A 298 19.62 11.87 -2.48
N ALA A 299 18.71 11.95 -1.51
CA ALA A 299 19.05 12.44 -0.17
C ALA A 299 19.59 11.33 0.73
N LEU A 300 19.05 10.11 0.60
CA LEU A 300 19.43 8.98 1.45
C LEU A 300 20.36 7.97 0.77
N GLY A 301 20.38 7.89 -0.56
CA GLY A 301 21.18 6.91 -1.31
C GLY A 301 20.76 5.45 -1.09
N CYS A 302 19.55 5.20 -0.60
CA CYS A 302 19.10 3.88 -0.12
C CYS A 302 18.14 3.16 -1.07
N LEU A 303 17.88 3.72 -2.26
CA LEU A 303 17.02 3.15 -3.29
C LEU A 303 17.72 3.22 -4.65
N SER A 304 17.64 2.14 -5.42
CA SER A 304 18.00 2.09 -6.84
C SER A 304 16.73 1.87 -7.66
N ILE A 305 16.51 2.71 -8.68
CA ILE A 305 15.31 2.67 -9.52
C ILE A 305 15.68 2.22 -10.92
N TYR A 306 15.09 1.10 -11.35
CA TYR A 306 15.33 0.46 -12.63
C TYR A 306 14.24 0.83 -13.65
N TYR A 307 14.65 0.97 -14.90
CA TYR A 307 13.75 1.03 -16.05
C TYR A 307 14.20 -0.03 -17.06
N GLY A 308 13.51 -1.18 -17.05
CA GLY A 308 14.05 -2.39 -17.67
C GLY A 308 15.20 -2.97 -16.84
N GLU A 309 16.32 -3.28 -17.49
CA GLU A 309 17.47 -3.94 -16.84
C GLU A 309 18.47 -2.96 -16.20
N GLU A 310 18.40 -1.66 -16.53
CA GLU A 310 19.39 -0.66 -16.12
C GLU A 310 18.85 0.31 -15.06
N PRO A 311 19.66 0.65 -14.03
CA PRO A 311 19.29 1.66 -13.05
C PRO A 311 19.45 3.08 -13.63
N LEU A 312 18.48 3.95 -13.35
CA LEU A 312 18.54 5.34 -13.80
C LEU A 312 19.44 6.19 -12.90
N SER A 313 20.21 7.09 -13.50
CA SER A 313 21.02 8.08 -12.77
C SER A 313 20.13 9.15 -12.12
N ILE A 314 20.65 9.82 -11.09
CA ILE A 314 19.95 10.90 -10.37
C ILE A 314 19.46 11.99 -11.34
N VAL A 315 20.33 12.41 -12.27
CA VAL A 315 20.00 13.46 -13.26
C VAL A 315 18.90 12.96 -14.21
N LYS A 316 18.98 11.69 -14.65
CA LYS A 316 17.94 11.13 -15.52
C LYS A 316 16.60 10.97 -14.79
N LEU A 317 16.60 10.58 -13.53
CA LEU A 317 15.39 10.54 -12.71
C LEU A 317 14.77 11.92 -12.53
N TRP A 318 15.58 12.96 -12.32
CA TRP A 318 15.09 14.34 -12.21
C TRP A 318 14.38 14.79 -13.50
N GLU A 319 14.96 14.46 -14.65
CA GLU A 319 14.38 14.71 -15.98
C GLU A 319 13.06 13.94 -16.15
N VAL A 320 13.08 12.61 -16.04
CA VAL A 320 11.91 11.73 -16.24
C VAL A 320 10.77 12.12 -15.30
N PHE A 321 11.05 12.38 -14.03
CA PHE A 321 10.00 12.77 -13.08
C PHE A 321 9.43 14.16 -13.38
N SER A 322 10.25 15.08 -13.89
CA SER A 322 9.79 16.40 -14.35
C SER A 322 8.93 16.33 -15.60
N GLU A 323 9.19 15.37 -16.49
CA GLU A 323 8.37 15.11 -17.68
C GLU A 323 7.01 14.50 -17.31
N VAL A 324 7.02 13.51 -16.41
CA VAL A 324 5.80 12.83 -15.94
C VAL A 324 4.91 13.80 -15.14
N LYS A 325 5.52 14.65 -14.32
CA LYS A 325 4.83 15.56 -13.42
C LYS A 325 5.46 16.96 -13.55
N PRO A 326 4.84 17.90 -14.29
CA PRO A 326 5.41 19.23 -14.54
C PRO A 326 5.75 20.03 -13.27
N ASP A 327 5.02 19.80 -12.19
CA ASP A 327 5.21 20.41 -10.88
C ASP A 327 6.11 19.60 -9.93
N PHE A 328 6.75 18.54 -10.42
CA PHE A 328 7.60 17.65 -9.64
C PHE A 328 8.69 18.42 -8.90
N LYS A 329 9.43 19.31 -9.57
CA LYS A 329 10.54 20.06 -8.96
C LYS A 329 10.06 20.84 -7.73
N THR A 330 8.95 21.57 -7.87
CA THR A 330 8.34 22.36 -6.78
C THR A 330 7.89 21.46 -5.63
N THR A 331 7.13 20.42 -5.94
CA THR A 331 6.58 19.52 -4.91
C THR A 331 7.68 18.70 -4.21
N TYR A 332 8.72 18.28 -4.92
CA TYR A 332 9.88 17.61 -4.36
C TYR A 332 10.72 18.53 -3.48
N MET A 333 10.98 19.77 -3.87
CA MET A 333 11.72 20.73 -3.05
C MET A 333 11.03 20.95 -1.69
N ALA A 334 9.70 21.11 -1.69
CA ALA A 334 8.92 21.18 -0.46
C ALA A 334 9.00 19.86 0.33
N TYR A 335 8.84 18.71 -0.34
CA TYR A 335 8.96 17.40 0.29
C TYR A 335 10.33 17.21 0.99
N HIS A 336 11.43 17.50 0.29
CA HIS A 336 12.80 17.42 0.78
C HIS A 336 13.00 18.32 2.00
N TYR A 337 12.53 19.57 1.92
CA TYR A 337 12.59 20.51 3.03
C TYR A 337 11.85 20.00 4.28
N PHE A 338 10.62 19.51 4.14
CA PHE A 338 9.86 19.00 5.28
C PHE A 338 10.40 17.68 5.84
N ARG A 339 10.94 16.79 4.99
CA ARG A 339 11.68 15.60 5.47
C ARG A 339 12.92 16.03 6.27
N GLY A 340 13.67 17.03 5.80
CA GLY A 340 14.82 17.59 6.51
C GLY A 340 14.45 18.20 7.86
N LYS A 341 13.26 18.79 7.99
CA LYS A 341 12.69 19.26 9.26
C LYS A 341 12.14 18.13 10.16
N GLY A 342 12.22 16.87 9.74
CA GLY A 342 11.77 15.72 10.52
C GLY A 342 10.28 15.41 10.41
N TRP A 343 9.56 16.02 9.47
CA TRP A 343 8.19 15.62 9.16
C TRP A 343 8.17 14.34 8.31
N VAL A 344 7.01 13.69 8.29
CA VAL A 344 6.62 12.64 7.35
C VAL A 344 5.53 13.22 6.44
N PRO A 345 5.90 13.79 5.28
CA PRO A 345 4.95 14.28 4.31
C PRO A 345 4.23 13.13 3.60
N LYS A 346 2.94 13.30 3.32
CA LYS A 346 2.13 12.41 2.48
C LYS A 346 1.28 13.20 1.51
N VAL A 347 0.81 12.57 0.44
CA VAL A 347 -0.04 13.23 -0.57
C VAL A 347 -1.27 13.89 0.07
N GLY A 348 -1.47 15.18 -0.22
CA GLY A 348 -2.54 16.02 0.35
C GLY A 348 -3.84 16.09 -0.45
N LEU A 349 -3.95 15.31 -1.53
CA LEU A 349 -5.06 15.35 -2.48
C LEU A 349 -6.45 15.30 -1.81
N LYS A 350 -6.60 14.49 -0.75
CA LYS A 350 -7.87 14.35 0.01
C LYS A 350 -8.37 15.65 0.66
N TYR A 351 -7.48 16.62 0.85
CA TYR A 351 -7.78 17.92 1.45
C TYR A 351 -7.54 19.06 0.47
N GLY A 352 -7.40 18.75 -0.83
CA GLY A 352 -7.12 19.75 -1.85
C GLY A 352 -5.78 20.45 -1.61
N THR A 353 -4.75 19.74 -1.17
CA THR A 353 -3.39 20.30 -0.93
C THR A 353 -2.32 19.39 -1.53
N ASP A 354 -1.07 19.84 -1.56
CA ASP A 354 0.04 19.04 -2.11
C ASP A 354 0.50 17.99 -1.09
N LEU A 355 0.75 18.43 0.15
CA LEU A 355 1.31 17.59 1.20
C LEU A 355 0.50 17.66 2.50
N LEU A 356 0.56 16.58 3.27
CA LEU A 356 0.11 16.48 4.65
C LEU A 356 1.30 16.16 5.54
N LEU A 357 1.53 16.96 6.57
CA LEU A 357 2.69 16.77 7.45
C LEU A 357 2.30 15.99 8.71
N TYR A 358 2.90 14.83 8.88
CA TYR A 358 2.78 14.00 10.08
C TYR A 358 4.08 14.05 10.89
N ARG A 359 4.00 14.11 12.22
CA ARG A 359 5.22 14.16 13.06
C ARG A 359 6.06 12.87 12.97
N LYS A 360 5.46 11.72 13.30
CA LYS A 360 6.15 10.41 13.25
C LYS A 360 5.68 9.51 12.11
N GLY A 361 4.47 9.77 11.61
CA GLY A 361 3.82 8.98 10.58
C GLY A 361 2.31 8.85 10.82
N PRO A 362 1.55 8.43 9.80
CA PRO A 362 0.10 8.27 9.88
C PRO A 362 -0.42 7.35 11.00
N PRO A 363 0.27 6.27 11.41
CA PRO A 363 -0.20 5.42 12.52
C PRO A 363 -0.22 6.12 13.88
N PHE A 364 0.66 7.10 14.10
CA PHE A 364 0.86 7.70 15.43
C PHE A 364 0.12 9.01 15.67
N TYR A 365 0.08 9.88 14.65
CA TYR A 365 -0.45 11.23 14.76
C TYR A 365 -1.43 11.48 13.63
N HIS A 366 -2.40 12.37 13.87
CA HIS A 366 -3.09 13.02 12.77
C HIS A 366 -2.12 14.00 12.09
N ALA A 367 -2.28 14.22 10.78
CA ALA A 367 -1.52 15.28 10.11
C ALA A 367 -1.79 16.61 10.82
N SER A 368 -0.75 17.41 10.99
CA SER A 368 -0.86 18.74 11.63
C SER A 368 -1.14 19.82 10.58
N TYR A 369 -0.50 19.69 9.42
CA TYR A 369 -0.58 20.69 8.35
C TYR A 369 -1.10 20.07 7.06
N SER A 370 -1.91 20.84 6.34
CA SER A 370 -2.17 20.69 4.90
C SER A 370 -1.38 21.77 4.17
N VAL A 371 -0.49 21.39 3.25
CA VAL A 371 0.52 22.28 2.67
C VAL A 371 0.26 22.49 1.18
N ILE A 372 0.29 23.74 0.73
CA ILE A 372 0.42 24.10 -0.69
C ILE A 372 1.83 24.60 -0.92
N ALA A 373 2.52 24.04 -1.93
CA ALA A 373 3.86 24.44 -2.32
C ALA A 373 3.83 25.29 -3.59
N GLU A 374 4.39 26.50 -3.55
CA GLU A 374 4.45 27.41 -4.69
C GLU A 374 5.89 27.83 -4.97
N LEU A 375 6.28 27.83 -6.25
CA LEU A 375 7.58 28.33 -6.70
C LEU A 375 7.41 29.78 -7.13
N VAL A 376 8.14 30.69 -6.51
CA VAL A 376 8.11 32.13 -6.75
C VAL A 376 9.52 32.67 -6.92
N ASP A 377 9.67 33.85 -7.48
CA ASP A 377 10.95 34.57 -7.50
C ASP A 377 11.18 35.41 -6.23
N ASP A 378 12.31 36.12 -6.15
CA ASP A 378 12.66 37.00 -5.02
C ASP A 378 11.64 38.15 -4.82
N THR A 379 10.84 38.48 -5.82
CA THR A 379 9.75 39.46 -5.73
C THR A 379 8.41 38.85 -5.31
N PHE A 380 8.38 37.55 -4.99
CA PHE A 380 7.19 36.76 -4.73
C PHE A 380 6.21 36.71 -5.91
N GLU A 381 6.72 36.95 -7.11
CA GLU A 381 5.98 36.83 -8.36
C GLU A 381 6.27 35.48 -9.01
N GLY A 382 5.39 35.06 -9.91
CA GLY A 382 5.55 33.78 -10.62
C GLY A 382 4.23 33.21 -11.12
N SER A 383 4.34 32.21 -11.98
CA SER A 383 3.20 31.40 -12.42
C SER A 383 2.83 30.42 -11.31
N LEU A 384 1.99 30.88 -10.37
CA LEU A 384 1.46 30.04 -9.30
C LEU A 384 0.81 28.79 -9.90
N ARG A 385 1.14 27.63 -9.33
CA ARG A 385 0.54 26.33 -9.69
C ARG A 385 -0.95 26.36 -9.43
N ARG A 386 -1.37 27.05 -8.37
CA ARG A 386 -2.76 27.25 -8.04
C ARG A 386 -3.07 28.73 -7.76
N PRO A 387 -3.66 29.46 -8.71
CA PRO A 387 -4.14 30.80 -8.44
C PRO A 387 -5.33 30.74 -7.45
N LEU A 388 -5.08 31.12 -6.20
CA LEU A 388 -6.09 31.11 -5.15
C LEU A 388 -6.79 32.47 -5.07
N SER A 389 -8.06 32.52 -5.49
CA SER A 389 -8.95 33.61 -5.09
C SER A 389 -9.23 33.55 -3.59
N TRP A 390 -9.60 34.68 -2.97
CA TRP A 390 -10.01 34.71 -1.55
C TRP A 390 -11.10 33.67 -1.22
N MET A 391 -12.02 33.43 -2.15
CA MET A 391 -13.10 32.47 -1.98
C MET A 391 -12.57 31.03 -1.97
N SER A 392 -11.66 30.69 -2.89
CA SER A 392 -11.02 29.38 -2.93
C SER A 392 -10.11 29.13 -1.73
N LEU A 393 -9.34 30.15 -1.31
CA LEU A 393 -8.48 30.08 -0.12
C LEU A 393 -9.31 29.88 1.15
N SER A 394 -10.43 30.61 1.28
CA SER A 394 -11.36 30.46 2.39
C SER A 394 -12.00 29.06 2.44
N GLY A 395 -12.44 28.53 1.29
CA GLY A 395 -12.98 27.17 1.18
C GLY A 395 -11.95 26.09 1.54
N LEU A 396 -10.70 26.28 1.12
CA LEU A 396 -9.60 25.38 1.44
C LEU A 396 -9.25 25.43 2.94
N ASN A 397 -9.16 26.63 3.51
CA ASN A 397 -8.92 26.83 4.93
C ASN A 397 -10.04 26.17 5.75
N ARG A 398 -11.30 26.34 5.35
CA ARG A 398 -12.45 25.68 5.99
C ARG A 398 -12.34 24.16 5.95
N THR A 399 -12.01 23.59 4.79
CA THR A 399 -11.85 22.13 4.61
C THR A 399 -10.74 21.58 5.50
N THR A 400 -9.63 22.30 5.58
CA THR A 400 -8.46 21.95 6.40
C THR A 400 -8.77 22.03 7.90
N ALA A 401 -9.38 23.13 8.33
CA ALA A 401 -9.77 23.35 9.73
C ALA A 401 -10.85 22.36 10.20
N ASN A 402 -11.84 22.05 9.36
CA ASN A 402 -12.85 21.01 9.66
C ASN A 402 -12.20 19.66 9.94
N ALA A 403 -11.10 19.35 9.26
CA ALA A 403 -10.33 18.14 9.46
C ALA A 403 -9.29 18.26 10.60
N SER A 404 -9.39 19.28 11.45
CA SER A 404 -8.50 19.62 12.56
C SER A 404 -7.03 19.73 12.17
N LYS A 405 -6.76 20.39 11.04
CA LYS A 405 -5.43 20.69 10.50
C LYS A 405 -5.29 22.20 10.30
N GLU A 406 -4.05 22.65 10.12
CA GLU A 406 -3.75 24.03 9.75
C GLU A 406 -3.32 24.11 8.29
N LEU A 407 -3.79 25.13 7.59
CA LEU A 407 -3.39 25.38 6.20
C LEU A 407 -2.05 26.11 6.20
N MET A 408 -1.07 25.58 5.48
CA MET A 408 0.26 26.16 5.33
C MET A 408 0.54 26.43 3.85
N LEU A 409 1.00 27.64 3.54
CA LEU A 409 1.58 27.99 2.26
C LEU A 409 3.11 27.89 2.41
N CYS A 410 3.73 27.11 1.53
CA CYS A 410 5.17 26.89 1.47
C CYS A 410 5.69 27.52 0.19
N TYR A 411 6.31 28.70 0.30
CA TYR A 411 6.94 29.40 -0.81
C TYR A 411 8.37 28.94 -0.97
N LEU A 412 8.69 28.44 -2.16
CA LEU A 412 10.03 28.12 -2.63
C LEU A 412 10.48 29.32 -3.47
N ILE A 413 11.38 30.11 -2.90
CA ILE A 413 11.84 31.38 -3.47
C ILE A 413 13.10 31.10 -4.27
N ARG A 414 12.97 31.22 -5.59
CA ARG A 414 14.02 31.09 -6.58
C ARG A 414 14.72 32.44 -6.77
N PRO A 415 16.05 32.50 -6.58
CA PRO A 415 16.80 33.72 -6.86
C PRO A 415 16.63 34.18 -8.31
N SER A 416 16.46 35.48 -8.54
CA SER A 416 16.21 36.01 -9.89
C SER A 416 17.37 35.81 -10.88
N ASP A 417 18.57 35.55 -10.38
CA ASP A 417 19.78 35.27 -11.18
C ASP A 417 19.96 33.79 -11.54
N MET A 418 19.10 32.90 -11.04
CA MET A 418 19.15 31.46 -11.33
C MET A 418 18.60 31.13 -12.73
N THR A 419 19.41 30.44 -13.54
CA THR A 419 19.06 30.07 -14.92
C THR A 419 18.15 28.82 -14.99
N ALA A 420 17.51 28.62 -16.15
CA ALA A 420 16.74 27.39 -16.41
C ALA A 420 17.62 26.12 -16.44
N GLU A 421 18.88 26.26 -16.83
CA GLU A 421 19.87 25.18 -16.84
C GLU A 421 20.20 24.74 -15.41
N GLU A 422 20.37 25.67 -14.46
CA GLU A 422 20.57 25.32 -13.05
C GLU A 422 19.37 24.51 -12.52
N MET A 423 18.15 24.89 -12.89
CA MET A 423 16.89 24.19 -12.54
C MET A 423 16.72 22.82 -13.22
N SER A 424 17.60 22.46 -14.18
CA SER A 424 17.61 21.14 -14.81
C SER A 424 18.29 20.06 -13.96
N THR A 425 18.96 20.46 -12.88
CA THR A 425 19.64 19.54 -11.95
C THR A 425 19.07 19.70 -10.53
N PRO A 426 19.13 18.66 -9.68
CA PRO A 426 18.69 18.76 -8.29
C PRO A 426 19.55 19.72 -7.45
N GLU A 427 20.71 20.15 -7.95
CA GLU A 427 21.61 21.08 -7.26
C GLU A 427 21.01 22.47 -7.09
N CYS A 428 19.99 22.83 -7.89
CA CYS A 428 19.28 24.10 -7.76
C CYS A 428 18.76 24.35 -6.33
N MET A 429 18.38 23.28 -5.62
CA MET A 429 17.81 23.36 -4.27
C MET A 429 18.72 24.06 -3.26
N LYS A 430 20.05 24.02 -3.46
CA LYS A 430 21.02 24.66 -2.56
C LYS A 430 20.85 26.18 -2.49
N ARG A 431 20.29 26.79 -3.54
CA ARG A 431 20.07 28.23 -3.64
C ARG A 431 18.62 28.65 -3.39
N ILE A 432 17.69 27.70 -3.33
CA ILE A 432 16.28 27.97 -3.07
C ILE A 432 16.10 28.31 -1.60
N LYS A 433 15.43 29.43 -1.32
CA LYS A 433 14.99 29.79 0.03
C LYS A 433 13.59 29.27 0.25
N VAL A 434 13.26 28.86 1.47
CA VAL A 434 11.92 28.36 1.81
C VAL A 434 11.28 29.25 2.86
N GLN A 435 10.07 29.71 2.59
CA GLN A 435 9.26 30.49 3.52
C GLN A 435 7.92 29.79 3.80
N GLU A 436 7.59 29.64 5.08
CA GLU A 436 6.35 29.03 5.54
C GLU A 436 5.40 30.11 6.04
N LEU A 437 4.14 30.08 5.60
CA LEU A 437 3.07 30.94 6.09
C LEU A 437 1.89 30.09 6.54
N ILE A 438 1.49 30.22 7.81
CA ILE A 438 0.28 29.57 8.33
C ILE A 438 -0.91 30.49 8.06
N VAL A 439 -1.94 29.95 7.42
CA VAL A 439 -3.19 30.65 7.15
C VAL A 439 -4.17 30.33 8.26
N THR A 440 -4.36 31.28 9.17
CA THR A 440 -5.37 31.20 10.23
C THR A 440 -6.62 31.97 9.84
N ARG A 441 -7.78 31.53 10.36
CA ARG A 441 -9.01 32.32 10.25
C ARG A 441 -8.89 33.51 11.20
N TRP A 442 -9.10 34.71 10.68
CA TRP A 442 -9.26 35.89 11.52
C TRP A 442 -10.53 35.77 12.38
N VAL A 443 -10.37 35.87 13.69
CA VAL A 443 -11.47 35.81 14.66
C VAL A 443 -11.47 37.12 15.44
N SER A 444 -12.45 37.97 15.15
CA SER A 444 -12.55 39.33 15.72
C SER A 444 -12.43 39.41 17.24
N SER A 445 -12.91 38.40 17.97
CA SER A 445 -12.88 38.35 19.43
C SER A 445 -11.54 37.92 20.03
N ARG A 446 -10.68 37.22 19.27
CA ARG A 446 -9.35 36.80 19.74
C ARG A 446 -8.31 37.87 19.45
N GLU A 447 -8.37 38.40 18.24
CA GLU A 447 -7.38 39.36 17.70
C GLU A 447 -7.48 40.75 18.35
N ARG A 448 -8.62 41.09 18.98
CA ARG A 448 -8.76 42.32 19.78
C ARG A 448 -8.12 42.21 21.15
N SER A 449 -8.05 41.00 21.73
CA SER A 449 -7.56 40.79 23.09
C SER A 449 -6.04 40.78 23.18
N GLU A 450 -5.35 40.36 22.10
CA GLU A 450 -3.88 40.31 22.06
C GLU A 450 -3.22 41.70 22.01
N GLN A 451 -3.99 42.77 21.78
CA GLN A 451 -3.47 44.15 21.80
C GLN A 451 -3.49 44.80 23.18
N ASP A 452 -4.16 44.21 24.17
CA ASP A 452 -4.31 44.80 25.52
C ASP A 452 -3.24 44.31 26.53
N GLU A 453 -2.27 43.47 26.11
CA GLU A 453 -1.22 42.92 26.98
C GLU A 453 0.19 43.50 26.76
N PHE A 454 0.33 44.66 26.09
CA PHE A 454 1.64 45.34 25.89
C PHE A 454 1.74 46.69 26.60
#